data_AF-A0A7S2E036-F1
#
_entry.id   AF-A0A7S2E036-F1
#
_cell.length_a   1.000
_cell.length_b   1.000
_cell.length_c   1.000
_cell.angle_alpha   90.00
_cell.angle_beta   90.00
_cell.angle_gamma   90.00
#
_symmetry.space_group_name_H-M   'P 1'
#
loop_
_entity.id
_entity.type
_entity.pdbx_description
1 polymer ?
#
loop_
_entity_poly.entity_id
_entity_poly.type
_entity_poly.pdbx_seq_one_letter_code
_entity_poly.pdbx_strand_id
1 'polypeptide(L)'
;TAAHKALARKISAQSTVLLKNRGGVLPLHPGVNSSHPLKIALIGVDAEKPYTAGGGSGHVADSNVAVSPLMAFSARSLSLAGLEVTYSPGCRDGKKDVE
;
A
#
# COMPACT_ATOMS: atom_id res chain seq x y z
N THR A 1 -4.69 -20.82 -3.62
CA THR A 1 -4.61 -21.47 -2.29
C THR A 1 -3.91 -20.54 -1.30
N ALA A 2 -3.96 -20.83 0.01
CA ALA A 2 -3.22 -20.04 1.01
C ALA A 2 -1.70 -20.09 0.76
N ALA A 3 -1.17 -21.26 0.39
CA ALA A 3 0.24 -21.45 0.07
C ALA A 3 0.71 -20.58 -1.11
N HIS A 4 -0.06 -20.51 -2.21
CA HIS A 4 0.28 -19.64 -3.35
C HIS A 4 0.30 -18.16 -2.96
N LYS A 5 -0.66 -17.70 -2.14
CA LYS A 5 -0.70 -16.30 -1.66
C LYS A 5 0.50 -15.97 -0.76
N ALA A 6 0.88 -16.89 0.12
CA ALA A 6 2.06 -16.72 0.98
C ALA A 6 3.35 -16.63 0.15
N LEU A 7 3.49 -17.50 -0.86
CA LEU A 7 4.64 -17.48 -1.76
C LEU A 7 4.69 -16.19 -2.59
N ALA A 8 3.57 -15.79 -3.20
CA ALA A 8 3.48 -14.54 -3.96
C ALA A 8 3.86 -13.33 -3.10
N ARG A 9 3.31 -13.22 -1.88
CA ARG A 9 3.66 -12.14 -0.93
C ARG A 9 5.16 -12.12 -0.60
N LYS A 10 5.77 -13.29 -0.38
CA LYS A 10 7.21 -13.41 -0.09
C LYS A 10 8.03 -12.90 -1.28
N ILE A 11 7.71 -13.35 -2.49
CA ILE A 11 8.42 -12.94 -3.71
C ILE A 11 8.26 -11.43 -3.94
N SER A 12 7.05 -10.88 -3.84
CA SER A 12 6.81 -9.43 -3.99
C SER A 12 7.64 -8.59 -3.01
N ALA A 13 7.75 -9.02 -1.74
CA ALA A 13 8.58 -8.35 -0.75
C ALA A 13 10.08 -8.42 -1.08
N GLN A 14 10.55 -9.55 -1.62
CA GLN A 14 11.96 -9.74 -2.01
C GLN A 14 12.32 -9.04 -3.32
N SER A 15 11.35 -8.81 -4.21
CA SER A 15 11.56 -8.15 -5.51
C SER A 15 11.49 -6.61 -5.45
N THR A 16 11.08 -6.03 -4.32
CA THR A 16 10.98 -4.57 -4.15
C THR A 16 12.36 -3.97 -3.89
N VAL A 17 12.75 -2.95 -4.66
CA VAL A 17 14.06 -2.29 -4.54
C VAL A 17 13.92 -0.89 -3.92
N LEU A 18 14.69 -0.64 -2.84
CA LEU A 18 14.75 0.68 -2.21
C LEU A 18 15.71 1.61 -2.98
N LEU A 19 15.16 2.46 -3.84
CA LEU A 19 15.95 3.36 -4.69
C LEU A 19 16.51 4.58 -3.95
N LYS A 20 15.78 5.12 -2.96
CA LYS A 20 16.19 6.30 -2.20
C LYS A 20 15.65 6.25 -0.77
N ASN A 21 16.52 6.50 0.20
CA ASN A 21 16.15 6.69 1.61
C ASN A 21 17.12 7.69 2.25
N ARG A 22 16.71 8.95 2.37
CA ARG A 22 17.52 10.00 3.00
C ARG A 22 16.92 10.34 4.36
N GLY A 23 17.77 10.55 5.36
CA GLY A 23 17.32 10.96 6.69
C GLY A 23 16.57 9.89 7.48
N GLY A 24 16.70 8.61 7.11
CA GLY A 24 16.07 7.51 7.84
C GLY A 24 14.54 7.50 7.80
N VAL A 25 13.93 8.02 6.72
CA VAL A 25 12.47 8.09 6.56
C VAL A 25 11.83 6.69 6.61
N LEU A 26 12.51 5.70 6.03
CA LEU A 26 12.13 4.29 6.15
C LEU A 26 13.15 3.55 7.04
N PRO A 27 12.70 2.57 7.85
CA PRO A 27 11.31 2.09 7.97
C PRO A 27 10.39 3.04 8.74
N LEU A 28 9.08 2.94 8.50
CA LEU A 28 8.08 3.70 9.25
C LEU A 28 7.98 3.14 10.67
N HIS A 29 8.21 3.99 11.67
CA HIS A 29 8.09 3.64 13.07
C HIS A 29 6.70 4.06 13.59
N PRO A 30 5.84 3.11 13.97
CA PRO A 30 4.55 3.44 14.53
C PRO A 30 4.74 4.16 15.87
N GLY A 31 3.90 5.15 16.16
CA GLY A 31 3.99 5.98 17.36
C GLY A 31 3.57 5.26 18.66
N VAL A 32 3.75 3.94 18.77
CA VAL A 32 3.25 3.11 19.88
C VAL A 32 3.72 3.63 21.25
N ASN A 33 4.93 4.19 21.30
CA ASN A 33 5.55 4.72 22.52
C ASN A 33 5.66 6.25 22.51
N SER A 34 4.95 6.92 21.59
CA SER A 34 5.00 8.37 21.40
C SER A 34 3.68 9.00 21.83
N SER A 35 3.71 10.23 22.34
CA SER A 35 2.49 10.98 22.69
C SER A 35 1.60 11.31 21.48
N HIS A 36 2.09 11.05 20.26
CA HIS A 36 1.37 11.28 19.02
C HIS A 36 1.44 10.04 18.11
N PRO A 37 0.31 9.61 17.51
CA PRO A 37 0.30 8.53 16.55
C PRO A 37 1.07 8.91 15.28
N LEU A 38 1.63 7.90 14.60
CA LEU A 38 2.12 8.07 13.23
C LEU A 38 0.92 8.27 12.30
N LYS A 39 0.88 9.41 11.61
CA LYS A 39 -0.17 9.73 10.64
C LYS A 39 0.35 9.51 9.23
N ILE A 40 -0.37 8.73 8.43
CA ILE A 40 -0.03 8.43 7.04
C ILE A 40 -1.19 8.86 6.14
N ALA A 41 -0.91 9.75 5.19
CA ALA A 41 -1.82 10.04 4.09
C ALA A 41 -1.42 9.21 2.86
N LEU A 42 -2.28 8.31 2.42
CA LEU A 42 -2.13 7.58 1.17
C LEU A 42 -2.72 8.41 0.04
N ILE A 43 -1.92 8.68 -0.99
CA ILE A 43 -2.32 9.51 -2.13
C ILE A 43 -2.08 8.74 -3.43
N GLY A 44 -3.09 8.71 -4.30
CA GLY A 44 -3.02 8.12 -5.64
C GLY A 44 -3.99 6.95 -5.84
N VAL A 45 -4.53 6.85 -7.06
CA VAL A 45 -5.52 5.82 -7.43
C VAL A 45 -5.03 4.39 -7.24
N ASP A 46 -3.73 4.15 -7.39
CA ASP A 46 -3.12 2.82 -7.22
C ASP A 46 -3.08 2.37 -5.75
N ALA A 47 -3.26 3.29 -4.80
CA ALA A 47 -3.42 2.93 -3.41
C ALA A 47 -4.73 2.16 -3.19
N GLU A 48 -5.79 2.52 -3.91
CA GLU A 48 -7.10 1.84 -3.86
C GLU A 48 -7.17 0.68 -4.87
N LYS A 49 -6.66 0.89 -6.09
CA LYS A 49 -6.68 -0.07 -7.20
C LYS A 49 -5.28 -0.66 -7.44
N PRO A 50 -4.95 -1.85 -6.91
CA PRO A 50 -3.60 -2.35 -6.98
C PRO A 50 -3.18 -2.68 -8.42
N TYR A 51 -1.95 -2.31 -8.76
CA TYR A 51 -1.30 -2.77 -9.99
C TYR A 51 -0.61 -4.12 -9.77
N THR A 52 -1.26 -5.21 -10.17
CA THR A 52 -0.80 -6.59 -9.89
C THR A 52 0.01 -7.21 -11.02
N ALA A 53 -0.23 -6.79 -12.27
CA ALA A 53 0.47 -7.28 -13.44
C ALA A 53 0.42 -6.26 -14.59
N GLY A 54 1.38 -6.36 -15.51
CA GLY A 54 1.32 -5.67 -16.80
C GLY A 54 0.22 -6.24 -17.70
N GLY A 55 0.04 -5.60 -18.87
CA GLY A 55 -0.85 -6.09 -19.93
C GLY A 55 -0.18 -7.15 -20.84
N GLY A 56 -0.92 -7.61 -21.85
CA GLY A 56 -0.42 -8.52 -22.89
C GLY A 56 -0.39 -9.99 -22.47
N SER A 57 0.47 -10.78 -23.12
CA SER A 57 0.53 -12.24 -22.92
C SER A 57 1.01 -12.68 -21.53
N GLY A 58 1.66 -11.79 -20.78
CA GLY A 58 2.06 -12.02 -19.39
C GLY A 58 0.96 -11.72 -18.36
N HIS A 59 -0.20 -11.26 -18.80
CA HIS A 59 -1.30 -10.92 -17.92
C HIS A 59 -1.96 -12.18 -17.34
N VAL A 60 -2.16 -12.19 -16.04
CA VAL A 60 -2.91 -13.24 -15.34
C VAL A 60 -4.08 -12.56 -14.64
N ALA A 61 -5.30 -12.94 -15.01
CA ALA A 61 -6.49 -12.41 -14.36
C ALA A 61 -6.56 -12.88 -12.91
N ASP A 62 -6.84 -11.96 -12.01
CA ASP A 62 -6.94 -12.25 -10.58
C ASP A 62 -8.18 -13.12 -10.30
N SER A 63 -7.95 -14.37 -9.89
CA SER A 63 -9.03 -15.29 -9.47
C SER A 63 -9.51 -15.05 -8.03
N ASN A 64 -8.89 -14.11 -7.32
CA ASN A 64 -9.13 -13.77 -5.92
C ASN A 64 -9.02 -12.26 -5.72
N VAL A 65 -9.51 -11.75 -4.58
CA VAL A 65 -9.34 -10.34 -4.21
C VAL A 65 -7.86 -9.99 -4.08
N ALA A 66 -7.39 -9.04 -4.89
CA ALA A 66 -6.06 -8.45 -4.76
C ALA A 66 -5.98 -7.54 -3.53
N VAL A 67 -4.87 -7.58 -2.80
CA VAL A 67 -4.66 -6.71 -1.64
C VAL A 67 -4.11 -5.37 -2.11
N SER A 68 -4.91 -4.31 -2.02
CA SER A 68 -4.44 -2.96 -2.32
C SER A 68 -3.58 -2.37 -1.21
N PRO A 69 -2.70 -1.39 -1.51
CA PRO A 69 -1.99 -0.65 -0.48
C PRO A 69 -2.93 -0.06 0.58
N LEU A 70 -4.06 0.53 0.18
CA LEU A 70 -5.08 1.07 1.09
C LEU A 70 -5.64 -0.01 2.02
N MET A 71 -5.98 -1.20 1.49
CA MET A 71 -6.41 -2.32 2.32
C MET A 71 -5.32 -2.76 3.30
N ALA A 72 -4.06 -2.87 2.86
CA ALA A 72 -2.95 -3.31 3.68
C ALA A 72 -2.65 -2.33 4.83
N PHE A 73 -2.61 -1.03 4.54
CA PHE A 73 -2.39 0.01 5.54
C PHE A 73 -3.58 0.17 6.50
N SER A 74 -4.82 0.05 6.00
CA SER A 74 -6.02 0.08 6.86
C SER A 74 -6.03 -1.10 7.83
N ALA A 75 -5.73 -2.31 7.35
CA ALA A 75 -5.59 -3.48 8.22
C ALA A 75 -4.44 -3.31 9.24
N ARG A 76 -3.36 -2.62 8.86
CA ARG A 76 -2.27 -2.31 9.79
C ARG A 76 -2.68 -1.29 10.84
N SER A 77 -3.42 -0.25 10.48
CA SER A 77 -3.96 0.76 11.41
C SER A 77 -4.86 0.13 12.47
N LEU A 78 -5.69 -0.85 12.08
CA LEU A 78 -6.54 -1.60 13.01
C LEU A 78 -5.77 -2.53 13.97
N SER A 79 -4.62 -3.05 13.53
CA SER A 79 -3.82 -4.03 14.30
C SER A 79 -2.64 -3.42 15.07
N LEU A 80 -2.37 -2.12 14.90
CA LEU A 80 -1.20 -1.46 15.45
C LEU A 80 -1.59 -0.12 16.06
N ALA A 81 -1.53 -0.03 17.39
CA ALA A 81 -1.76 1.21 18.11
C ALA A 81 -0.78 2.30 17.64
N GLY A 82 -1.23 3.55 17.61
CA GLY A 82 -0.39 4.67 17.22
C GLY A 82 -0.16 4.77 15.70
N LEU A 83 -1.07 4.25 14.87
CA LEU A 83 -1.08 4.41 13.41
C LEU A 83 -2.44 4.90 12.92
N GLU A 84 -2.48 6.10 12.34
CA GLU A 84 -3.66 6.67 11.68
C GLU A 84 -3.42 6.72 10.16
N VAL A 85 -4.40 6.29 9.38
CA VAL A 85 -4.31 6.26 7.91
C VAL A 85 -5.47 7.05 7.30
N THR A 86 -5.17 7.99 6.42
CA THR A 86 -6.15 8.66 5.55
C THR A 86 -5.84 8.36 4.09
N TYR A 87 -6.83 8.54 3.22
CA TYR A 87 -6.69 8.30 1.78
C TYR A 87 -7.28 9.45 0.99
N SER A 88 -6.60 9.82 -0.10
CA SER A 88 -7.16 10.62 -1.17
C SER A 88 -6.72 10.04 -2.52
N PRO A 89 -7.59 9.97 -3.53
CA PRO A 89 -7.18 9.53 -4.86
C PRO A 89 -6.14 10.46 -5.50
N GLY A 90 -6.00 11.70 -5.01
CA GLY A 90 -5.24 12.75 -5.69
C GLY A 90 -5.94 13.16 -6.98
N CYS A 91 -5.17 13.44 -8.04
CA CYS A 91 -5.74 13.77 -9.34
C CYS A 91 -6.33 12.53 -10.05
N ARG A 92 -7.60 12.57 -10.43
CA ARG A 92 -8.16 11.70 -11.48
C ARG A 92 -7.69 12.18 -12.85
N ASP A 93 -7.45 11.25 -13.77
CA ASP A 93 -7.21 11.49 -15.21
C ASP A 93 -7.94 12.74 -15.75
N GLY A 94 -7.23 13.88 -15.78
CA GLY A 94 -7.69 15.12 -16.40
C GLY A 94 -8.98 15.76 -15.86
N LYS A 95 -9.52 15.38 -14.69
CA LYS A 95 -10.69 16.06 -14.10
C LYS A 95 -10.33 16.72 -12.77
N LYS A 96 -10.71 17.99 -12.63
CA LYS A 96 -10.52 18.78 -11.39
C LYS A 96 -11.19 18.07 -10.22
N ASP A 97 -10.52 18.06 -9.08
CA ASP A 97 -11.09 17.64 -7.82
C ASP A 97 -12.25 18.59 -7.49
N VAL A 98 -13.43 18.02 -7.22
CA VAL A 98 -14.58 18.80 -6.76
C VAL A 98 -14.40 19.01 -5.27
N GLU A 99 -14.37 20.29 -4.88
CA GLU A 99 -14.36 20.83 -3.52
C GLU A 99 -15.51 20.29 -2.66
#